data_AF-A0A1K1Q3C5-F1
#
_entry.id   AF-A0A1K1Q3C5-F1
#
_cell.length_a   1.000
_cell.length_b   1.000
_cell.length_c   1.000
_cell.angle_alpha   90.00
_cell.angle_beta   90.00
_cell.angle_gamma   90.00
#
_symmetry.space_group_name_H-M   'P 1'
#
loop_
_entity.id
_entity.type
_entity.pdbx_description
1 polymer ?
#
loop_
_entity_poly.entity_id
_entity_poly.type
_entity_poly.pdbx_seq_one_letter_code
_entity_poly.pdbx_strand_id
1 'polypeptide(L)'
;MNTVEENKTGLLRLIKNENNPVLSPNPENDWESLVVCNPGVWYEEGTFYMLYRAAGNDKEHQIRFGLATSTDGINFTRTSNKPAFSPSIDGPDMGAVEDPRIVKFGDEFYITYAYRPHPPGQYWNFDHDEILLPDCDKDAPLVLKNNIANSGLLLTKDFKEYRRLGRITQSNLDDRDVIIFPEKINGKFAMLHRPKEWIGEEYGCDKPSIWLRFSDDLMVWEEPSTLLLAGINGTWEEKIGGSTPPLKTKDGWLIIYHGVENGGLGYYRVGAALLDLEDPTIVKSRLTNWIMEPEHDYEIDGFYKGCVFPTGNMIIDDTLYVYYGAADRYVGLATCNIDELLNELKNA
;
A
#
# COMPACT_ATOMS: atom_id res chain seq x y z
N MET A 1 26.58 15.78 17.89
CA MET A 1 27.37 14.53 18.02
C MET A 1 26.77 13.73 19.15
N ASN A 2 26.64 12.43 18.94
CA ASN A 2 25.89 11.40 19.69
C ASN A 2 24.52 11.12 19.08
N THR A 3 24.19 9.90 18.67
CA THR A 3 24.96 8.66 18.49
C THR A 3 24.11 7.83 17.55
N VAL A 4 24.66 7.44 16.41
CA VAL A 4 24.13 6.32 15.63
C VAL A 4 24.17 5.12 16.57
N GLU A 5 23.03 4.60 17.01
CA GLU A 5 23.00 3.23 17.50
C GLU A 5 23.42 2.35 16.32
N GLU A 6 24.67 1.90 16.34
CA GLU A 6 25.17 0.89 15.42
C GLU A 6 24.24 -0.32 15.52
N ASN A 7 23.49 -0.54 14.44
CA ASN A 7 22.64 -1.71 14.27
C ASN A 7 23.49 -2.96 14.50
N LYS A 8 23.23 -3.67 15.60
CA LYS A 8 24.01 -4.84 16.06
C LYS A 8 24.02 -6.01 15.06
N THR A 9 23.29 -5.91 13.95
CA THR A 9 23.21 -6.93 12.89
C THR A 9 24.00 -6.59 11.64
N GLY A 10 24.52 -5.36 11.48
CA GLY A 10 25.21 -4.92 10.25
C GLY A 10 24.34 -4.82 9.00
N LEU A 11 23.02 -5.04 9.13
CA LEU A 11 22.04 -4.96 8.04
C LEU A 11 21.39 -3.57 8.01
N LEU A 12 21.21 -3.02 6.81
CA LEU A 12 20.54 -1.73 6.63
C LEU A 12 19.06 -1.82 7.04
N ARG A 13 18.60 -0.86 7.83
CA ARG A 13 17.21 -0.70 8.26
C ARG A 13 16.74 0.73 7.98
N LEU A 14 15.45 0.91 7.73
CA LEU A 14 14.84 2.22 7.73
C LEU A 14 14.86 2.79 9.15
N ILE A 15 15.20 4.07 9.27
CA ILE A 15 15.23 4.80 10.53
C ILE A 15 13.87 5.48 10.69
N LYS A 16 13.10 5.07 11.70
CA LYS A 16 11.80 5.67 12.01
C LYS A 16 11.99 7.08 12.56
N ASN A 17 11.12 8.01 12.15
CA ASN A 17 11.18 9.38 12.61
C ASN A 17 10.87 9.45 14.11
N GLU A 18 11.66 10.25 14.85
CA GLU A 18 11.49 10.43 16.30
C GLU A 18 10.14 11.06 16.67
N ASN A 19 9.50 11.79 15.75
CA ASN A 19 8.21 12.43 15.94
C ASN A 19 7.04 11.54 15.46
N ASN A 20 7.29 10.26 15.17
CA ASN A 20 6.20 9.36 14.85
C ASN A 20 5.22 9.21 16.04
N PRO A 21 3.91 9.09 15.76
CA PRO A 21 3.28 9.13 14.44
C PRO A 21 3.18 10.56 13.86
N VAL A 22 3.50 10.72 12.56
CA VAL A 22 3.41 11.99 11.83
C VAL A 22 1.97 12.40 11.50
N LEU A 23 1.03 11.46 11.53
CA LEU A 23 -0.41 11.74 11.49
C LEU A 23 -1.17 10.76 12.38
N SER A 24 -2.09 11.30 13.18
CA SER A 24 -2.93 10.54 14.12
C SER A 24 -4.41 10.81 13.89
N PRO A 25 -5.31 9.89 14.33
CA PRO A 25 -6.76 10.12 14.32
C PRO A 25 -7.13 11.44 14.97
N ASN A 26 -8.07 12.17 14.37
CA ASN A 26 -8.56 13.42 14.92
C ASN A 26 -9.95 13.18 15.55
N PRO A 27 -10.08 13.20 16.89
CA PRO A 27 -11.36 12.98 17.54
C PRO A 27 -12.39 14.08 17.25
N GLU A 28 -11.99 15.24 16.74
CA GLU A 28 -12.92 16.30 16.34
C GLU A 28 -13.64 16.01 15.01
N ASN A 29 -13.14 15.05 14.23
CA ASN A 29 -13.68 14.68 12.93
C ASN A 29 -14.21 13.23 12.98
N ASP A 30 -15.52 13.05 13.09
CA ASP A 30 -16.15 11.73 13.24
C ASP A 30 -15.66 10.68 12.23
N TRP A 31 -15.44 11.09 10.98
CA TRP A 31 -15.06 10.22 9.85
C TRP A 31 -13.61 9.73 9.87
N GLU A 32 -12.74 10.30 10.70
CA GLU A 32 -11.32 9.90 10.88
C GLU A 32 -10.94 9.75 12.37
N SER A 33 -11.94 9.63 13.24
CA SER A 33 -11.78 9.64 14.68
C SER A 33 -11.10 8.38 15.25
N LEU A 34 -11.06 7.28 14.47
CA LEU A 34 -10.44 6.02 14.89
C LEU A 34 -9.19 5.66 14.13
N VAL A 35 -9.23 5.75 12.80
CA VAL A 35 -8.20 5.22 11.91
C VAL A 35 -7.72 6.32 10.99
N VAL A 36 -6.40 6.50 10.92
CA VAL A 36 -5.69 7.29 9.94
C VAL A 36 -4.45 6.50 9.55
N CYS A 37 -4.46 5.87 8.37
CA CYS A 37 -3.38 4.97 7.94
C CYS A 37 -3.23 4.99 6.41
N ASN A 38 -2.43 4.07 5.88
CA ASN A 38 -2.24 3.83 4.44
C ASN A 38 -2.04 5.13 3.64
N PRO A 39 -0.96 5.89 3.95
CA PRO A 39 -0.64 7.17 3.35
C PRO A 39 -0.05 7.03 1.93
N GLY A 40 -0.88 7.19 0.89
CA GLY A 40 -0.39 7.44 -0.46
C GLY A 40 0.24 8.83 -0.52
N VAL A 41 1.52 8.92 -0.88
CA VAL A 41 2.26 10.20 -0.87
C VAL A 41 2.85 10.53 -2.24
N TRP A 42 2.81 11.82 -2.57
CA TRP A 42 3.54 12.40 -3.69
C TRP A 42 4.26 13.67 -3.24
N TYR A 43 5.44 13.93 -3.81
CA TYR A 43 6.20 15.17 -3.58
C TYR A 43 6.45 15.90 -4.90
N GLU A 44 6.10 17.18 -4.95
CA GLU A 44 6.36 18.05 -6.10
C GLU A 44 6.45 19.51 -5.63
N GLU A 45 7.38 20.26 -6.21
CA GLU A 45 7.54 21.71 -5.98
C GLU A 45 7.61 22.11 -4.49
N GLY A 46 8.33 21.33 -3.67
CA GLY A 46 8.51 21.63 -2.25
C GLY A 46 7.33 21.24 -1.34
N THR A 47 6.32 20.56 -1.89
CA THR A 47 5.13 20.15 -1.15
C THR A 47 4.93 18.64 -1.19
N PHE A 48 4.77 18.04 -0.02
CA PHE A 48 4.27 16.69 0.15
C PHE A 48 2.74 16.72 0.17
N TYR A 49 2.12 15.88 -0.65
CA TYR A 49 0.70 15.58 -0.64
C TYR A 49 0.51 14.17 -0.10
N MET A 50 -0.29 14.03 0.95
CA MET A 50 -0.62 12.74 1.56
C MET A 50 -2.12 12.50 1.47
N LEU A 51 -2.51 11.54 0.63
CA LEU A 51 -3.85 10.98 0.61
C LEU A 51 -3.86 9.76 1.54
N TYR A 52 -4.56 9.85 2.66
CA TYR A 52 -4.55 8.82 3.70
C TYR A 52 -5.90 8.14 3.83
N ARG A 53 -5.89 6.83 4.10
CA ARG A 53 -7.09 6.08 4.52
C ARG A 53 -7.55 6.59 5.88
N ALA A 54 -8.85 6.81 6.03
CA ALA A 54 -9.43 7.20 7.29
C ALA A 54 -10.79 6.58 7.54
N ALA A 55 -11.09 6.31 8.81
CA ALA A 55 -12.39 5.80 9.23
C ALA A 55 -12.73 6.21 10.67
N GLY A 56 -14.03 6.31 10.93
CA GLY A 56 -14.61 6.64 12.21
C GLY A 56 -15.06 5.43 13.02
N ASN A 57 -15.73 5.71 14.13
CA ASN A 57 -16.37 4.70 14.98
C ASN A 57 -17.82 4.36 14.56
N ASP A 58 -18.21 4.67 13.31
CA ASP A 58 -19.48 4.23 12.79
C ASP A 58 -19.53 2.69 12.67
N LYS A 59 -20.73 2.12 12.77
CA LYS A 59 -20.92 0.66 12.80
C LYS A 59 -20.47 0.02 11.50
N GLU A 60 -20.76 0.67 10.40
CA GLU A 60 -20.40 0.25 9.04
C GLU A 60 -18.89 0.38 8.79
N HIS A 61 -18.18 1.15 9.62
CA HIS A 61 -16.77 1.50 9.48
C HIS A 61 -16.45 2.00 8.06
N GLN A 62 -17.14 3.05 7.65
CA GLN A 62 -17.01 3.64 6.34
C GLN A 62 -15.60 4.20 6.12
N ILE A 63 -14.88 3.60 5.18
CA ILE A 63 -13.49 3.97 4.88
C ILE A 63 -13.45 4.99 3.76
N ARG A 64 -12.73 6.08 3.99
CA ARG A 64 -12.65 7.27 3.14
C ARG A 64 -11.20 7.71 2.95
N PHE A 65 -10.97 8.68 2.08
CA PHE A 65 -9.67 9.35 2.01
C PHE A 65 -9.72 10.76 2.59
N GLY A 66 -8.73 11.09 3.41
CA GLY A 66 -8.39 12.45 3.80
C GLY A 66 -7.16 12.95 3.04
N LEU A 67 -6.99 14.27 2.97
CA LEU A 67 -5.83 14.90 2.35
C LEU A 67 -5.12 15.80 3.35
N ALA A 68 -3.82 15.59 3.50
CA ALA A 68 -2.93 16.45 4.27
C ALA A 68 -1.71 16.87 3.44
N THR A 69 -1.13 18.02 3.76
CA THR A 69 0.05 18.56 3.10
C THR A 69 1.15 18.91 4.08
N SER A 70 2.39 18.83 3.65
CA SER A 70 3.56 19.23 4.43
C SER A 70 4.64 19.85 3.53
N THR A 71 5.46 20.74 4.07
CA THR A 71 6.65 21.28 3.38
C THR A 71 7.95 20.64 3.85
N ASP A 72 7.93 19.87 4.94
CA ASP A 72 9.10 19.20 5.52
C ASP A 72 8.98 17.67 5.54
N GLY A 73 7.81 17.14 5.17
CA GLY A 73 7.52 15.70 5.16
C GLY A 73 7.27 15.11 6.55
N ILE A 74 7.24 15.93 7.61
CA ILE A 74 7.06 15.47 9.00
C ILE A 74 5.80 16.09 9.58
N ASN A 75 5.65 17.40 9.45
CA ASN A 75 4.54 18.15 10.01
C ASN A 75 3.43 18.29 8.96
N PHE A 76 2.41 17.42 9.04
CA PHE A 76 1.28 17.43 8.12
C PHE A 76 0.11 18.27 8.63
N THR A 77 -0.44 19.10 7.74
CA THR A 77 -1.66 19.86 7.97
C THR A 77 -2.79 19.30 7.11
N ARG A 78 -3.90 18.93 7.74
CA ARG A 78 -5.13 18.54 7.04
C ARG A 78 -5.64 19.70 6.19
N THR A 79 -5.99 19.40 4.95
CA THR A 79 -6.50 20.42 4.02
C THR A 79 -7.99 20.75 4.26
N SER A 80 -8.71 19.88 4.97
CA SER A 80 -10.14 20.04 5.27
C SER A 80 -10.54 19.27 6.52
N ASN A 81 -11.69 19.63 7.11
CA ASN A 81 -12.37 18.85 8.15
C ASN A 81 -13.37 17.83 7.57
N LYS A 82 -13.46 17.74 6.24
CA LYS A 82 -14.26 16.75 5.50
C LYS A 82 -13.34 15.79 4.76
N PRO A 83 -13.81 14.56 4.45
CA PRO A 83 -13.09 13.66 3.56
C PRO A 83 -12.76 14.32 2.23
N ALA A 84 -11.57 14.06 1.69
CA ALA A 84 -11.16 14.45 0.35
C ALA A 84 -11.84 13.58 -0.73
N PHE A 85 -12.05 12.29 -0.41
CA PHE A 85 -12.77 11.36 -1.28
C PHE A 85 -13.54 10.35 -0.44
N SER A 86 -14.68 9.88 -0.94
CA SER A 86 -15.56 8.94 -0.23
C SER A 86 -16.08 7.85 -1.16
N PRO A 87 -16.50 6.70 -0.60
CA PRO A 87 -17.27 5.68 -1.31
C PRO A 87 -18.38 6.30 -2.15
N SER A 88 -18.60 5.79 -3.35
CA SER A 88 -19.76 6.21 -4.15
C SER A 88 -21.06 5.77 -3.49
N ILE A 89 -22.15 6.49 -3.76
CA ILE A 89 -23.47 6.12 -3.22
C ILE A 89 -24.05 4.90 -3.97
N ASP A 90 -23.76 4.78 -5.26
CA ASP A 90 -24.37 3.83 -6.19
C ASP A 90 -23.35 3.07 -7.08
N GLY A 91 -22.07 3.29 -6.86
CA GLY A 91 -21.00 2.66 -7.63
C GLY A 91 -20.42 1.42 -6.94
N PRO A 92 -19.44 0.77 -7.59
CA PRO A 92 -18.91 -0.51 -7.15
C PRO A 92 -18.09 -0.41 -5.84
N ASP A 93 -17.64 0.79 -5.48
CA ASP A 93 -16.83 1.07 -4.29
C ASP A 93 -17.64 1.62 -3.11
N MET A 94 -18.97 1.44 -3.12
CA MET A 94 -19.86 1.98 -2.08
C MET A 94 -19.58 1.46 -0.66
N GLY A 95 -18.87 0.34 -0.52
CA GLY A 95 -18.52 -0.23 0.77
C GLY A 95 -17.34 0.48 1.42
N ALA A 96 -16.30 0.80 0.65
CA ALA A 96 -15.06 1.34 1.16
C ALA A 96 -14.16 1.84 0.02
N VAL A 97 -13.31 2.82 0.32
CA VAL A 97 -12.16 3.19 -0.52
C VAL A 97 -10.90 3.16 0.34
N GLU A 98 -9.93 2.34 -0.04
CA GLU A 98 -8.82 1.95 0.81
C GLU A 98 -7.48 2.03 0.07
N ASP A 99 -6.40 2.12 0.83
CA ASP A 99 -5.04 1.81 0.38
C ASP A 99 -4.61 2.59 -0.88
N PRO A 100 -4.68 3.93 -0.88
CA PRO A 100 -4.34 4.73 -2.04
C PRO A 100 -2.85 4.60 -2.38
N ARG A 101 -2.53 4.49 -3.68
CA ARG A 101 -1.16 4.58 -4.22
C ARG A 101 -1.15 5.59 -5.34
N ILE A 102 -0.17 6.50 -5.35
CA ILE A 102 -0.17 7.65 -6.24
C ILE A 102 1.00 7.56 -7.21
N VAL A 103 0.71 7.68 -8.50
CA VAL A 103 1.70 7.98 -9.55
C VAL A 103 1.20 9.16 -10.39
N LYS A 104 2.07 9.74 -11.20
CA LYS A 104 1.72 10.89 -12.06
C LYS A 104 2.09 10.61 -13.50
N PHE A 105 1.15 10.83 -14.43
CA PHE A 105 1.42 10.85 -15.86
C PHE A 105 1.01 12.21 -16.42
N GLY A 106 1.97 12.93 -17.01
CA GLY A 106 1.72 14.30 -17.48
C GLY A 106 1.36 15.23 -16.31
N ASP A 107 0.20 15.89 -16.40
CA ASP A 107 -0.30 16.83 -15.39
C ASP A 107 -1.31 16.19 -14.41
N GLU A 108 -1.52 14.88 -14.49
CA GLU A 108 -2.57 14.19 -13.75
C GLU A 108 -2.03 13.09 -12.83
N PHE A 109 -2.57 13.05 -11.63
CA PHE A 109 -2.33 12.00 -10.65
C PHE A 109 -3.27 10.83 -10.89
N TYR A 110 -2.70 9.64 -10.87
CA TYR A 110 -3.36 8.35 -11.04
C TYR A 110 -3.26 7.62 -9.71
N ILE A 111 -4.41 7.30 -9.14
CA ILE A 111 -4.52 6.76 -7.80
C ILE A 111 -5.19 5.40 -7.90
N THR A 112 -4.42 4.34 -7.68
CA THR A 112 -5.02 3.03 -7.44
C THR A 112 -5.50 2.97 -6.01
N TYR A 113 -6.62 2.29 -5.80
CA TYR A 113 -7.22 2.10 -4.49
C TYR A 113 -7.93 0.76 -4.44
N ALA A 114 -7.91 0.12 -3.28
CA ALA A 114 -8.75 -1.05 -3.02
C ALA A 114 -10.16 -0.59 -2.63
N TYR A 115 -11.17 -1.41 -2.95
CA TYR A 115 -12.55 -1.14 -2.57
C TYR A 115 -13.34 -2.44 -2.39
N ARG A 116 -14.48 -2.32 -1.73
CA ARG A 116 -15.48 -3.39 -1.60
C ARG A 116 -16.89 -2.88 -1.96
N PRO A 117 -17.78 -3.76 -2.46
CA PRO A 117 -19.17 -3.40 -2.72
C PRO A 117 -20.03 -3.28 -1.46
N HIS A 118 -19.61 -3.88 -0.33
CA HIS A 118 -20.29 -3.76 0.96
C HIS A 118 -19.30 -3.35 2.06
N PRO A 119 -19.68 -2.47 3.01
CA PRO A 119 -18.77 -2.01 4.04
C PRO A 119 -18.15 -3.15 4.84
N PRO A 120 -16.85 -3.06 5.21
CA PRO A 120 -16.17 -4.12 5.93
C PRO A 120 -16.65 -4.23 7.39
N GLY A 121 -17.26 -3.17 7.94
CA GLY A 121 -17.59 -3.09 9.36
C GLY A 121 -16.35 -2.98 10.24
N GLN A 122 -16.60 -2.99 11.55
CA GLN A 122 -15.57 -2.92 12.58
C GLN A 122 -14.81 -4.25 12.68
N TYR A 123 -13.87 -4.47 11.77
CA TYR A 123 -13.16 -5.75 11.56
C TYR A 123 -12.38 -6.26 12.78
N TRP A 124 -12.07 -5.40 13.75
CA TRP A 124 -11.46 -5.79 15.03
C TRP A 124 -12.40 -6.52 15.99
N ASN A 125 -13.70 -6.62 15.67
CA ASN A 125 -14.69 -7.37 16.45
C ASN A 125 -14.85 -8.83 16.00
N PHE A 126 -14.14 -9.25 14.96
CA PHE A 126 -14.26 -10.56 14.32
C PHE A 126 -12.88 -11.24 14.20
N ASP A 127 -12.85 -12.49 13.74
CA ASP A 127 -11.58 -13.19 13.53
C ASP A 127 -10.81 -12.60 12.34
N HIS A 128 -9.49 -12.77 12.34
CA HIS A 128 -8.65 -12.31 11.24
C HIS A 128 -9.10 -12.93 9.91
N ASP A 129 -9.14 -12.13 8.84
CA ASP A 129 -9.66 -12.47 7.50
C ASP A 129 -11.19 -12.74 7.43
N GLU A 130 -11.95 -12.57 8.52
CA GLU A 130 -13.41 -12.59 8.47
C GLU A 130 -13.95 -11.33 7.75
N ILE A 131 -14.90 -11.51 6.86
CA ILE A 131 -15.49 -10.44 6.04
C ILE A 131 -17.00 -10.44 6.24
N LEU A 132 -17.57 -9.26 6.51
CA LEU A 132 -19.02 -9.08 6.53
C LEU A 132 -19.59 -9.25 5.12
N LEU A 133 -20.57 -10.14 5.01
CA LEU A 133 -21.26 -10.43 3.75
C LEU A 133 -22.61 -9.69 3.72
N PRO A 134 -22.97 -9.09 2.57
CA PRO A 134 -24.30 -8.52 2.40
C PRO A 134 -25.35 -9.63 2.34
N ASP A 135 -26.56 -9.31 2.81
CA ASP A 135 -27.73 -10.15 2.55
C ASP A 135 -28.06 -10.11 1.05
N CYS A 136 -27.98 -11.26 0.38
CA CYS A 136 -28.16 -11.36 -1.05
C CYS A 136 -28.76 -12.71 -1.47
N ASP A 137 -29.43 -12.71 -2.62
CA ASP A 137 -29.98 -13.93 -3.21
C ASP A 137 -28.85 -14.91 -3.63
N LYS A 138 -29.16 -16.20 -3.70
CA LYS A 138 -28.22 -17.25 -4.09
C LYS A 138 -27.53 -17.00 -5.43
N ASP A 139 -28.22 -16.33 -6.37
CA ASP A 139 -27.78 -16.07 -7.74
C ASP A 139 -27.10 -14.68 -7.88
N ALA A 140 -26.87 -13.97 -6.77
CA ALA A 140 -26.15 -12.70 -6.77
C ALA A 140 -24.71 -12.85 -7.32
N PRO A 141 -24.18 -11.82 -8.02
CA PRO A 141 -22.80 -11.83 -8.52
C PRO A 141 -21.79 -12.11 -7.41
N LEU A 142 -20.76 -12.91 -7.70
CA LEU A 142 -19.74 -13.31 -6.71
C LEU A 142 -19.08 -12.12 -6.00
N VAL A 143 -18.80 -11.04 -6.75
CA VAL A 143 -18.19 -9.82 -6.19
C VAL A 143 -19.01 -9.26 -5.03
N LEU A 144 -20.33 -9.25 -5.15
CA LEU A 144 -21.24 -8.77 -4.11
C LEU A 144 -21.40 -9.83 -3.02
N LYS A 145 -21.72 -11.07 -3.42
CA LYS A 145 -22.04 -12.18 -2.51
C LYS A 145 -20.92 -12.48 -1.53
N ASN A 146 -19.68 -12.42 -1.98
CA ASN A 146 -18.49 -12.68 -1.17
C ASN A 146 -17.81 -11.37 -0.70
N ASN A 147 -18.44 -10.23 -0.97
CA ASN A 147 -17.91 -8.90 -0.68
C ASN A 147 -16.43 -8.72 -1.12
N ILE A 148 -16.09 -9.18 -2.32
CA ILE A 148 -14.70 -9.33 -2.80
C ILE A 148 -14.00 -7.98 -2.87
N ALA A 149 -12.76 -7.89 -2.39
CA ALA A 149 -11.94 -6.69 -2.58
C ALA A 149 -11.40 -6.63 -4.01
N ASN A 150 -11.60 -5.50 -4.67
CA ASN A 150 -11.04 -5.21 -5.98
C ASN A 150 -10.28 -3.89 -5.93
N SER A 151 -9.57 -3.57 -7.01
CA SER A 151 -8.96 -2.26 -7.16
C SER A 151 -9.57 -1.46 -8.29
N GLY A 152 -9.66 -0.15 -8.06
CA GLY A 152 -10.10 0.83 -9.03
C GLY A 152 -9.05 1.90 -9.30
N LEU A 153 -9.38 2.78 -10.23
CA LEU A 153 -8.54 3.91 -10.62
C LEU A 153 -9.29 5.24 -10.44
N LEU A 154 -8.65 6.18 -9.72
CA LEU A 154 -9.07 7.57 -9.61
C LEU A 154 -8.04 8.47 -10.28
N LEU A 155 -8.54 9.54 -10.89
CA LEU A 155 -7.74 10.58 -11.49
C LEU A 155 -8.01 11.93 -10.81
N THR A 156 -6.97 12.74 -10.61
CA THR A 156 -7.10 14.11 -10.14
C THR A 156 -5.93 14.96 -10.62
N LYS A 157 -6.15 16.26 -10.81
CA LYS A 157 -5.07 17.22 -11.09
C LYS A 157 -4.64 18.02 -9.88
N ASP A 158 -5.44 18.03 -8.82
CA ASP A 158 -5.30 18.99 -7.71
C ASP A 158 -5.64 18.42 -6.33
N PHE A 159 -5.99 17.13 -6.24
CA PHE A 159 -6.48 16.46 -5.04
C PHE A 159 -7.75 17.09 -4.42
N LYS A 160 -8.52 17.83 -5.22
CA LYS A 160 -9.82 18.40 -4.82
C LYS A 160 -10.94 17.82 -5.67
N GLU A 161 -10.72 17.76 -6.98
CA GLU A 161 -11.66 17.15 -7.92
C GLU A 161 -11.14 15.79 -8.37
N TYR A 162 -11.97 14.76 -8.18
CA TYR A 162 -11.63 13.38 -8.50
C TYR A 162 -12.57 12.83 -9.57
N ARG A 163 -11.99 12.10 -10.53
CA ARG A 163 -12.71 11.32 -11.52
C ARG A 163 -12.52 9.84 -11.21
N ARG A 164 -13.62 9.16 -10.89
CA ARG A 164 -13.66 7.71 -10.68
C ARG A 164 -13.80 7.01 -12.03
N LEU A 165 -12.80 6.22 -12.42
CA LEU A 165 -12.82 5.51 -13.71
C LEU A 165 -13.36 4.08 -13.61
N GLY A 166 -13.31 3.47 -12.42
CA GLY A 166 -13.85 2.14 -12.17
C GLY A 166 -12.77 1.09 -11.94
N ARG A 167 -13.18 -0.18 -12.04
CA ARG A 167 -12.36 -1.36 -11.70
C ARG A 167 -11.25 -1.62 -12.71
N ILE A 168 -10.07 -2.00 -12.21
CA ILE A 168 -8.91 -2.40 -13.02
C ILE A 168 -8.46 -3.85 -12.78
N THR A 169 -9.11 -4.58 -11.88
CA THR A 169 -8.89 -6.01 -11.61
C THR A 169 -10.08 -6.89 -12.02
N GLN A 170 -9.91 -8.20 -11.98
CA GLN A 170 -10.99 -9.16 -12.26
C GLN A 170 -12.02 -9.16 -11.12
N SER A 171 -13.31 -9.11 -11.46
CA SER A 171 -14.39 -8.95 -10.47
C SER A 171 -14.57 -10.13 -9.51
N ASN A 172 -14.12 -11.32 -9.91
CA ASN A 172 -14.30 -12.56 -9.17
C ASN A 172 -13.03 -13.00 -8.41
N LEU A 173 -12.08 -12.09 -8.24
CA LEU A 173 -10.78 -12.33 -7.64
C LEU A 173 -10.51 -11.28 -6.56
N ASP A 174 -10.13 -11.67 -5.34
CA ASP A 174 -9.70 -10.71 -4.31
C ASP A 174 -8.28 -10.25 -4.68
N ASP A 175 -8.20 -9.12 -5.37
CA ASP A 175 -6.96 -8.59 -5.94
C ASP A 175 -6.73 -7.19 -5.41
N ARG A 176 -5.73 -7.09 -4.54
CA ARG A 176 -5.33 -5.90 -3.78
C ARG A 176 -3.85 -5.62 -4.02
N ASP A 177 -3.32 -4.62 -3.34
CA ASP A 177 -1.92 -4.17 -3.51
C ASP A 177 -1.61 -3.83 -4.98
N VAL A 178 -2.61 -3.30 -5.69
CA VAL A 178 -2.49 -2.92 -7.10
C VAL A 178 -1.76 -1.60 -7.20
N ILE A 179 -0.60 -1.62 -7.85
CA ILE A 179 0.33 -0.49 -7.91
C ILE A 179 0.79 -0.31 -9.35
N ILE A 180 0.56 0.87 -9.91
CA ILE A 180 1.01 1.21 -11.27
C ILE A 180 2.46 1.73 -11.21
N PHE A 181 3.29 1.38 -12.20
CA PHE A 181 4.62 1.97 -12.36
C PHE A 181 4.52 3.43 -12.80
N PRO A 182 5.42 4.33 -12.34
CA PRO A 182 5.28 5.77 -12.58
C PRO A 182 5.58 6.21 -14.03
N GLU A 183 5.96 5.29 -14.90
CA GLU A 183 6.10 5.55 -16.33
C GLU A 183 5.81 4.27 -17.15
N LYS A 184 5.66 4.42 -18.47
CA LYS A 184 5.55 3.28 -19.37
C LYS A 184 6.91 2.60 -19.56
N ILE A 185 6.91 1.27 -19.58
CA ILE A 185 8.08 0.44 -19.85
C ILE A 185 7.88 -0.18 -21.23
N ASN A 186 8.82 0.07 -22.15
CA ASN A 186 8.73 -0.35 -23.55
C ASN A 186 7.39 0.00 -24.23
N GLY A 187 6.83 1.18 -23.90
CA GLY A 187 5.57 1.67 -24.45
C GLY A 187 4.30 1.16 -23.77
N LYS A 188 4.41 0.23 -22.82
CA LYS A 188 3.29 -0.35 -22.06
C LYS A 188 3.22 0.19 -20.64
N PHE A 189 2.02 0.29 -20.09
CA PHE A 189 1.83 0.40 -18.66
C PHE A 189 2.19 -0.92 -17.99
N ALA A 190 2.66 -0.84 -16.75
CA ALA A 190 2.93 -2.00 -15.92
C ALA A 190 2.26 -1.82 -14.55
N MET A 191 1.76 -2.91 -13.98
CA MET A 191 1.24 -2.93 -12.62
C MET A 191 1.79 -4.11 -11.82
N LEU A 192 2.05 -3.87 -10.53
CA LEU A 192 2.10 -4.92 -9.53
C LEU A 192 0.67 -5.19 -9.05
N HIS A 193 0.34 -6.44 -8.76
CA HIS A 193 -0.93 -6.81 -8.14
C HIS A 193 -0.79 -8.10 -7.32
N ARG A 194 -1.78 -8.42 -6.49
CA ARG A 194 -1.68 -9.48 -5.47
C ARG A 194 -3.01 -10.24 -5.34
N PRO A 195 -3.34 -11.07 -6.33
CA PRO A 195 -4.52 -11.93 -6.28
C PRO A 195 -4.41 -12.97 -5.17
N LYS A 196 -5.37 -12.98 -4.25
CA LYS A 196 -5.39 -13.82 -3.06
C LYS A 196 -5.59 -15.30 -3.40
N GLU A 197 -6.41 -15.58 -4.41
CA GLU A 197 -6.80 -16.94 -4.80
C GLU A 197 -5.81 -17.64 -5.74
N TRP A 198 -4.80 -16.93 -6.26
CA TRP A 198 -3.78 -17.50 -7.15
C TRP A 198 -2.69 -18.21 -6.33
N ILE A 199 -3.07 -19.35 -5.76
CA ILE A 199 -2.21 -20.21 -4.94
C ILE A 199 -2.32 -21.68 -5.39
N GLY A 200 -1.25 -22.45 -5.16
CA GLY A 200 -1.13 -23.86 -5.53
C GLY A 200 -0.21 -24.11 -6.72
N GLU A 201 -0.10 -25.38 -7.10
CA GLU A 201 0.84 -25.87 -8.12
C GLU A 201 0.71 -25.12 -9.46
N GLU A 202 -0.51 -24.80 -9.87
CA GLU A 202 -0.79 -24.05 -11.11
C GLU A 202 -0.15 -22.65 -11.12
N TYR A 203 -0.07 -22.00 -9.96
CA TYR A 203 0.41 -20.63 -9.82
C TYR A 203 1.87 -20.56 -9.36
N GLY A 204 2.45 -21.67 -8.88
CA GLY A 204 3.84 -21.73 -8.43
C GLY A 204 4.10 -21.10 -7.06
N CYS A 205 3.06 -20.82 -6.26
CA CYS A 205 3.19 -20.27 -4.91
C CYS A 205 2.11 -20.79 -3.96
N ASP A 206 2.45 -21.02 -2.70
CA ASP A 206 1.52 -21.58 -1.69
C ASP A 206 0.69 -20.51 -0.97
N LYS A 207 1.06 -19.24 -1.15
CA LYS A 207 0.49 -18.08 -0.44
C LYS A 207 0.31 -16.91 -1.41
N PRO A 208 -0.57 -15.95 -1.08
CA PRO A 208 -0.71 -14.72 -1.87
C PRO A 208 0.67 -14.06 -2.08
N SER A 209 0.97 -13.81 -3.34
CA SER A 209 2.30 -13.46 -3.85
C SER A 209 2.21 -12.26 -4.80
N ILE A 210 3.34 -11.64 -5.13
CA ILE A 210 3.38 -10.43 -5.97
C ILE A 210 3.49 -10.84 -7.43
N TRP A 211 2.58 -10.31 -8.25
CA TRP A 211 2.54 -10.55 -9.68
C TRP A 211 2.75 -9.24 -10.43
N LEU A 212 3.23 -9.33 -11.67
CA LEU A 212 3.39 -8.21 -12.58
C LEU A 212 2.60 -8.45 -13.86
N ARG A 213 1.93 -7.42 -14.37
CA ARG A 213 1.22 -7.46 -15.65
C ARG A 213 1.47 -6.18 -16.44
N PHE A 214 1.44 -6.29 -17.76
CA PHE A 214 1.52 -5.16 -18.69
C PHE A 214 0.17 -4.85 -19.36
N SER A 215 0.03 -3.64 -19.88
CA SER A 215 -1.10 -3.24 -20.72
C SER A 215 -0.78 -2.06 -21.62
N ASP A 216 -1.47 -1.96 -22.76
CA ASP A 216 -1.50 -0.77 -23.61
C ASP A 216 -2.43 0.34 -23.07
N ASP A 217 -3.41 0.00 -22.24
CA ASP A 217 -4.44 0.89 -21.66
C ASP A 217 -4.68 0.57 -20.17
N LEU A 218 -4.63 1.59 -19.31
CA LEU A 218 -4.78 1.45 -17.86
C LEU A 218 -6.13 0.86 -17.40
N MET A 219 -7.13 0.82 -18.27
CA MET A 219 -8.44 0.22 -17.97
C MET A 219 -8.61 -1.21 -18.50
N VAL A 220 -7.63 -1.76 -19.24
CA VAL A 220 -7.73 -3.07 -19.90
C VAL A 220 -6.51 -3.93 -19.61
N TRP A 221 -6.61 -4.85 -18.66
CA TRP A 221 -5.49 -5.70 -18.22
C TRP A 221 -5.65 -7.16 -18.63
N GLU A 222 -5.61 -7.44 -19.94
CA GLU A 222 -5.88 -8.77 -20.51
C GLU A 222 -4.62 -9.64 -20.71
N GLU A 223 -3.42 -9.05 -20.67
CA GLU A 223 -2.18 -9.79 -20.79
C GLU A 223 -1.97 -10.73 -19.59
N PRO A 224 -1.31 -11.89 -19.76
CA PRO A 224 -0.98 -12.77 -18.64
C PRO A 224 -0.11 -12.06 -17.60
N SER A 225 -0.31 -12.39 -16.33
CA SER A 225 0.61 -11.95 -15.27
C SER A 225 1.82 -12.87 -15.15
N THR A 226 2.94 -12.31 -14.77
CA THR A 226 4.15 -13.02 -14.35
C THR A 226 4.21 -13.06 -12.82
N LEU A 227 4.44 -14.24 -12.23
CA LEU A 227 4.77 -14.35 -10.81
C LEU A 227 6.12 -13.67 -10.60
N LEU A 228 6.13 -12.53 -9.90
CA LEU A 228 7.32 -11.71 -9.71
C LEU A 228 8.09 -12.14 -8.46
N LEU A 229 7.40 -12.20 -7.33
CA LEU A 229 7.96 -12.65 -6.06
C LEU A 229 6.95 -13.59 -5.38
N ALA A 230 7.43 -14.75 -4.94
CA ALA A 230 6.73 -15.63 -4.02
C ALA A 230 7.27 -15.46 -2.59
N GLY A 231 6.42 -15.71 -1.60
CA GLY A 231 6.83 -15.78 -0.21
C GLY A 231 7.75 -16.97 0.06
N ILE A 232 8.49 -16.91 1.17
CA ILE A 232 9.42 -17.98 1.57
C ILE A 232 8.87 -18.67 2.83
N ASN A 233 8.47 -19.93 2.69
CA ASN A 233 7.90 -20.73 3.77
C ASN A 233 8.83 -20.78 5.01
N GLY A 234 8.27 -20.57 6.20
CA GLY A 234 9.01 -20.58 7.47
C GLY A 234 9.85 -19.34 7.75
N THR A 235 9.58 -18.23 7.06
CA THR A 235 10.29 -16.95 7.24
C THR A 235 9.32 -15.81 7.63
N TRP A 236 9.84 -14.60 7.76
CA TRP A 236 9.04 -13.41 8.03
C TRP A 236 8.12 -13.01 6.85
N GLU A 237 8.36 -13.56 5.66
CA GLU A 237 7.73 -13.19 4.40
C GLU A 237 7.01 -14.37 3.72
N GLU A 238 6.21 -15.13 4.47
CA GLU A 238 5.44 -16.25 3.90
C GLU A 238 4.30 -15.77 2.99
N LYS A 239 3.58 -14.73 3.42
CA LYS A 239 2.58 -14.01 2.60
C LYS A 239 3.14 -12.64 2.28
N ILE A 240 3.16 -12.25 1.00
CA ILE A 240 3.72 -10.97 0.56
C ILE A 240 2.76 -10.18 -0.33
N GLY A 241 3.01 -8.88 -0.44
CA GLY A 241 2.29 -7.97 -1.32
C GLY A 241 3.09 -6.70 -1.58
N GLY A 242 2.88 -6.07 -2.74
CA GLY A 242 3.54 -4.82 -3.06
C GLY A 242 3.15 -3.73 -2.05
N SER A 243 4.11 -2.91 -1.63
CA SER A 243 3.82 -1.86 -0.64
C SER A 243 3.62 -0.51 -1.31
N THR A 244 4.57 0.00 -2.09
CA THR A 244 4.54 1.38 -2.61
C THR A 244 4.78 1.40 -4.12
N PRO A 245 4.49 2.52 -4.82
CA PRO A 245 4.93 2.71 -6.20
C PRO A 245 6.42 2.40 -6.38
N PRO A 246 6.80 1.64 -7.41
CA PRO A 246 8.20 1.41 -7.76
C PRO A 246 8.90 2.74 -8.01
N LEU A 247 10.10 2.91 -7.46
CA LEU A 247 10.91 4.10 -7.69
C LEU A 247 12.01 3.78 -8.70
N LYS A 248 12.11 4.58 -9.76
CA LYS A 248 13.20 4.44 -10.73
C LYS A 248 14.51 4.90 -10.09
N THR A 249 15.54 4.07 -10.17
CA THR A 249 16.89 4.42 -9.70
C THR A 249 17.93 4.16 -10.79
N LYS A 250 19.18 4.55 -10.53
CA LYS A 250 20.31 4.25 -11.44
C LYS A 250 20.59 2.75 -11.59
N ASP A 251 20.16 1.94 -10.63
CA ASP A 251 20.49 0.51 -10.56
C ASP A 251 19.30 -0.39 -10.97
N GLY A 252 18.07 0.14 -11.02
CA GLY A 252 16.85 -0.64 -11.25
C GLY A 252 15.58 0.05 -10.74
N TRP A 253 14.44 -0.62 -10.89
CA TRP A 253 13.22 -0.26 -10.17
C TRP A 253 13.32 -0.76 -8.73
N LEU A 254 13.44 0.16 -7.77
CA LEU A 254 13.34 -0.16 -6.36
C LEU A 254 11.88 -0.43 -6.01
N ILE A 255 11.60 -1.64 -5.54
CA ILE A 255 10.32 -1.99 -4.96
C ILE A 255 10.46 -2.23 -3.46
N ILE A 256 9.48 -1.75 -2.71
CA ILE A 256 9.28 -2.08 -1.31
C ILE A 256 8.02 -2.94 -1.23
N TYR A 257 8.08 -4.00 -0.43
CA TYR A 257 6.97 -4.94 -0.28
C TYR A 257 6.80 -5.33 1.19
N HIS A 258 5.60 -5.74 1.56
CA HIS A 258 5.33 -6.24 2.90
C HIS A 258 5.41 -7.77 2.92
N GLY A 259 5.76 -8.31 4.08
CA GLY A 259 5.79 -9.73 4.37
C GLY A 259 5.15 -10.03 5.72
N VAL A 260 4.46 -11.16 5.79
CA VAL A 260 3.77 -11.63 7.00
C VAL A 260 4.19 -13.06 7.28
N GLU A 261 4.68 -13.29 8.49
CA GLU A 261 5.01 -14.63 8.98
C GLU A 261 3.75 -15.44 9.30
N ASN A 262 3.82 -16.76 9.16
CA ASN A 262 2.74 -17.66 9.55
C ASN A 262 3.13 -18.43 10.83
N GLY A 263 2.19 -18.59 11.76
CA GLY A 263 2.44 -19.32 13.02
C GLY A 263 3.30 -18.59 14.07
N GLY A 264 3.67 -17.33 13.83
CA GLY A 264 4.32 -16.42 14.79
C GLY A 264 3.36 -15.39 15.39
N LEU A 265 3.84 -14.16 15.60
CA LEU A 265 3.03 -13.02 16.02
C LEU A 265 2.16 -12.46 14.87
N GLY A 266 2.44 -12.87 13.63
CA GLY A 266 1.71 -12.42 12.44
C GLY A 266 2.03 -10.98 12.05
N TYR A 267 3.23 -10.51 12.41
CA TYR A 267 3.65 -9.14 12.18
C TYR A 267 3.84 -8.83 10.70
N TYR A 268 3.39 -7.65 10.29
CA TYR A 268 3.67 -7.11 8.96
C TYR A 268 5.02 -6.40 9.02
N ARG A 269 5.99 -6.93 8.27
CA ARG A 269 7.32 -6.35 8.10
C ARG A 269 7.52 -5.95 6.65
N VAL A 270 8.59 -5.23 6.37
CA VAL A 270 8.85 -4.62 5.06
C VAL A 270 10.18 -5.10 4.51
N GLY A 271 10.22 -5.53 3.25
CA GLY A 271 11.44 -5.86 2.52
C GLY A 271 11.65 -4.94 1.32
N ALA A 272 12.80 -5.10 0.66
CA ALA A 272 13.12 -4.40 -0.58
C ALA A 272 13.71 -5.36 -1.62
N ALA A 273 13.44 -5.04 -2.88
CA ALA A 273 14.00 -5.73 -4.04
C ALA A 273 14.25 -4.73 -5.18
N LEU A 274 15.11 -5.13 -6.12
CA LEU A 274 15.46 -4.37 -7.29
C LEU A 274 15.05 -5.14 -8.54
N LEU A 275 14.28 -4.50 -9.43
CA LEU A 275 13.88 -5.06 -10.72
C LEU A 275 14.69 -4.41 -11.85
N ASP A 276 14.83 -5.10 -12.98
CA ASP A 276 15.47 -4.52 -14.16
C ASP A 276 14.64 -3.39 -14.77
N LEU A 277 15.32 -2.35 -15.27
CA LEU A 277 14.67 -1.14 -15.80
C LEU A 277 13.91 -1.40 -17.10
N GLU A 278 14.46 -2.26 -17.97
CA GLU A 278 13.92 -2.54 -19.29
C GLU A 278 12.94 -3.71 -19.23
N ASP A 279 13.16 -4.67 -18.34
CA ASP A 279 12.24 -5.78 -18.10
C ASP A 279 12.00 -6.00 -16.59
N PRO A 280 10.97 -5.36 -16.01
CA PRO A 280 10.70 -5.45 -14.58
C PRO A 280 10.21 -6.84 -14.14
N THR A 281 10.04 -7.80 -15.05
CA THR A 281 9.82 -9.20 -14.66
C THR A 281 11.09 -9.86 -14.11
N ILE A 282 12.26 -9.26 -14.37
CA ILE A 282 13.55 -9.73 -13.89
C ILE A 282 13.85 -9.10 -12.53
N VAL A 283 13.79 -9.92 -11.48
CA VAL A 283 14.26 -9.55 -10.14
C VAL A 283 15.78 -9.63 -10.11
N LYS A 284 16.46 -8.48 -10.07
CA LYS A 284 17.93 -8.38 -10.03
C LYS A 284 18.47 -8.75 -8.66
N SER A 285 17.78 -8.35 -7.60
CA SER A 285 18.13 -8.71 -6.23
C SER A 285 16.95 -8.53 -5.27
N ARG A 286 16.99 -9.21 -4.14
CA ARG A 286 16.00 -9.17 -3.05
C ARG A 286 16.73 -9.33 -1.73
N LEU A 287 16.52 -8.44 -0.77
CA LEU A 287 17.09 -8.60 0.56
C LEU A 287 16.44 -9.79 1.27
N THR A 288 17.26 -10.57 1.98
CA THR A 288 16.80 -11.77 2.72
C THR A 288 16.09 -11.43 4.03
N ASN A 289 16.43 -10.29 4.63
CA ASN A 289 15.81 -9.79 5.86
C ASN A 289 14.96 -8.55 5.56
N TRP A 290 14.04 -8.25 6.48
CA TRP A 290 13.26 -7.02 6.44
C TRP A 290 14.17 -5.78 6.53
N ILE A 291 13.67 -4.62 6.13
CA ILE A 291 14.27 -3.30 6.37
C ILE A 291 13.48 -2.51 7.42
N MET A 292 12.27 -2.95 7.79
CA MET A 292 11.45 -2.34 8.84
C MET A 292 10.50 -3.38 9.43
N GLU A 293 10.31 -3.35 10.75
CA GLU A 293 9.32 -4.16 11.49
C GLU A 293 8.62 -3.35 12.58
N PRO A 294 7.52 -3.85 13.18
CA PRO A 294 6.89 -3.21 14.33
C PRO A 294 7.80 -3.28 15.57
N GLU A 295 8.10 -2.12 16.16
CA GLU A 295 8.99 -1.97 17.34
C GLU A 295 8.40 -1.03 18.40
N HIS A 296 7.46 -0.18 18.03
CA HIS A 296 6.86 0.81 18.93
C HIS A 296 5.40 0.49 19.26
N ASP A 297 4.93 0.95 20.42
CA ASP A 297 3.55 0.74 20.88
C ASP A 297 2.50 1.18 19.84
N TYR A 298 2.74 2.28 19.11
CA TYR A 298 1.82 2.74 18.06
C TYR A 298 1.77 1.83 16.82
N GLU A 299 2.71 0.88 16.70
CA GLU A 299 2.79 -0.13 15.63
C GLU A 299 2.32 -1.50 16.12
N ILE A 300 2.36 -1.74 17.44
CA ILE A 300 2.02 -3.01 18.08
C ILE A 300 0.56 -3.02 18.57
N ASP A 301 0.09 -1.92 19.17
CA ASP A 301 -1.18 -1.85 19.89
C ASP A 301 -2.22 -0.96 19.18
N GLY A 302 -2.81 -1.52 18.12
CA GLY A 302 -3.93 -0.92 17.38
C GLY A 302 -5.02 -1.91 17.00
N PHE A 303 -5.82 -1.59 15.98
CA PHE A 303 -6.85 -2.49 15.47
C PHE A 303 -6.25 -3.70 14.74
N TYR A 304 -5.03 -3.52 14.23
CA TYR A 304 -4.16 -4.60 13.80
C TYR A 304 -2.96 -4.68 14.75
N LYS A 305 -2.66 -5.87 15.28
CA LYS A 305 -1.55 -6.04 16.21
C LYS A 305 -0.24 -6.30 15.46
N GLY A 306 0.74 -5.43 15.64
CA GLY A 306 2.06 -5.54 15.02
C GLY A 306 2.03 -5.34 13.51
N CYS A 307 1.83 -4.11 13.06
CA CYS A 307 1.76 -3.80 11.64
C CYS A 307 2.51 -2.53 11.28
N VAL A 308 3.44 -2.63 10.33
CA VAL A 308 3.99 -1.51 9.57
C VAL A 308 3.70 -1.74 8.08
N PHE A 309 2.85 -0.90 7.49
CA PHE A 309 2.30 -1.10 6.15
C PHE A 309 2.53 0.12 5.24
N PRO A 310 3.65 0.15 4.49
CA PRO A 310 3.96 1.28 3.61
C PRO A 310 3.02 1.37 2.42
N THR A 311 2.64 2.60 2.06
CA THR A 311 1.79 2.85 0.87
C THR A 311 2.23 4.06 0.05
N GLY A 312 3.11 4.91 0.58
CA GLY A 312 3.72 6.03 -0.13
C GLY A 312 5.22 6.08 0.12
N ASN A 313 5.99 6.33 -0.93
CA ASN A 313 7.43 6.56 -0.84
C ASN A 313 7.86 7.60 -1.87
N MET A 314 8.95 8.31 -1.58
CA MET A 314 9.59 9.25 -2.52
C MET A 314 11.09 9.25 -2.27
N ILE A 315 11.88 9.41 -3.32
CA ILE A 315 13.29 9.81 -3.20
C ILE A 315 13.35 11.32 -3.38
N ILE A 316 13.88 12.02 -2.38
CA ILE A 316 14.11 13.46 -2.41
C ILE A 316 15.57 13.66 -2.06
N ASP A 317 16.32 14.24 -3.00
CA ASP A 317 17.77 14.28 -2.99
C ASP A 317 18.37 12.88 -2.78
N ASP A 318 19.07 12.63 -1.68
CA ASP A 318 19.71 11.35 -1.34
C ASP A 318 18.91 10.53 -0.30
N THR A 319 17.72 10.99 0.05
CA THR A 319 16.90 10.39 1.11
C THR A 319 15.68 9.69 0.53
N LEU A 320 15.52 8.42 0.88
CA LEU A 320 14.29 7.67 0.68
C LEU A 320 13.34 7.95 1.84
N TYR A 321 12.18 8.52 1.55
CA TYR A 321 11.06 8.67 2.48
C TYR A 321 10.09 7.51 2.29
N VAL A 322 9.70 6.85 3.38
CA VAL A 322 8.72 5.75 3.39
C VAL A 322 7.64 6.05 4.43
N TYR A 323 6.44 6.35 3.95
CA TYR A 323 5.27 6.60 4.79
C TYR A 323 4.44 5.33 4.92
N TYR A 324 4.08 4.98 6.16
CA TYR A 324 3.46 3.71 6.49
C TYR A 324 2.29 3.85 7.46
N GLY A 325 1.28 2.99 7.27
CA GLY A 325 0.26 2.75 8.28
C GLY A 325 0.87 1.96 9.44
N ALA A 326 0.57 2.37 10.68
CA ALA A 326 1.00 1.71 11.90
C ALA A 326 -0.22 1.21 12.67
N ALA A 327 -0.27 -0.11 12.92
CA ALA A 327 -1.33 -0.80 13.67
C ALA A 327 -2.78 -0.47 13.23
N ASP A 328 -2.98 -0.17 11.94
CA ASP A 328 -4.25 0.31 11.39
C ASP A 328 -4.84 1.52 12.14
N ARG A 329 -3.99 2.42 12.61
CA ARG A 329 -4.44 3.55 13.43
C ARG A 329 -3.70 4.84 13.16
N TYR A 330 -2.41 4.77 12.87
CA TYR A 330 -1.56 5.94 12.70
C TYR A 330 -0.81 5.92 11.37
N VAL A 331 -0.25 7.07 11.00
CA VAL A 331 0.76 7.17 9.95
C VAL A 331 2.10 7.47 10.58
N GLY A 332 3.10 6.65 10.25
CA GLY A 332 4.51 6.89 10.55
C GLY A 332 5.30 7.25 9.29
N LEU A 333 6.49 7.81 9.53
CA LEU A 333 7.55 8.03 8.54
C LEU A 333 8.79 7.25 8.95
N ALA A 334 9.43 6.59 8.00
CA ALA A 334 10.78 6.06 8.14
C ALA A 334 11.63 6.47 6.93
N THR A 335 12.94 6.63 7.14
CA THR A 335 13.87 7.13 6.13
C THR A 335 15.17 6.34 6.10
N CYS A 336 15.85 6.32 4.95
CA CYS A 336 17.26 5.95 4.88
C CYS A 336 17.94 6.71 3.73
N ASN A 337 19.28 6.66 3.69
CA ASN A 337 20.00 7.09 2.51
C ASN A 337 19.74 6.09 1.36
N ILE A 338 19.41 6.59 0.16
CA ILE A 338 19.06 5.74 -0.97
C ILE A 338 20.27 4.97 -1.52
N ASP A 339 21.44 5.59 -1.55
CA ASP A 339 22.65 4.96 -2.09
C ASP A 339 23.11 3.80 -1.19
N GLU A 340 22.96 3.91 0.13
CA GLU A 340 23.24 2.82 1.07
C GLU A 340 22.32 1.62 0.82
N LEU A 341 21.01 1.85 0.67
CA LEU A 341 20.04 0.78 0.38
C LEU A 341 20.33 0.11 -0.96
N LEU A 342 20.63 0.89 -2.00
CA LEU A 342 20.97 0.34 -3.32
C LEU A 342 22.27 -0.46 -3.29
N ASN A 343 23.27 -0.03 -2.51
CA ASN A 343 24.51 -0.79 -2.33
C ASN A 343 24.27 -2.12 -1.62
N GLU A 344 23.43 -2.14 -0.58
CA GLU A 344 23.04 -3.39 0.09
C GLU A 344 22.34 -4.35 -0.89
N LEU A 345 21.37 -3.84 -1.66
CA LEU A 345 20.64 -4.62 -2.67
C LEU A 345 21.56 -5.20 -3.75
N LYS A 346 22.61 -4.51 -4.18
CA LYS A 346 23.55 -5.02 -5.20
C LYS A 346 24.46 -6.13 -4.67
N ASN A 347 24.65 -6.20 -3.35
CA ASN A 347 25.51 -7.17 -2.69
C ASN A 347 24.73 -8.35 -2.07
N ALA A 348 23.40 -8.36 -2.23
CA ALA A 348 22.49 -9.35 -1.63
C ALA A 348 22.50 -10.71 -2.34
#